data_AF-A0A533WN40-F1
#
_entry.id   AF-A0A533WN40-F1
#
_cell.length_a   1.000
_cell.length_b   1.000
_cell.length_c   1.000
_cell.angle_alpha   90.00
_cell.angle_beta   90.00
_cell.angle_gamma   90.00
#
_symmetry.space_group_name_H-M   'P 1'
#
loop_
_entity.id
_entity.type
_entity.pdbx_description
1 polymer ?
#
loop_
_entity_poly.entity_id
_entity_poly.type
_entity_poly.pdbx_seq_one_letter_code
_entity_poly.pdbx_strand_id
1 'polypeptide(L)'
;MAQSYTESNQTMAQNATTLTMAQNSTNSSAIMSPQTNETLGVNETVDVTKNNIVIAPPLKQLKNGVSINDIKCIDGMQLILKKEDGSPACVKPEDATTLTERGWAQAP
;
A
#
# COMPACT_ATOMS: atom_id res chain seq x y z
N MET A 1 22.62 18.20 -43.67
CA MET A 1 24.02 18.64 -43.38
C MET A 1 23.90 20.00 -42.71
N ALA A 2 24.78 20.32 -41.74
CA ALA A 2 24.55 21.36 -40.69
C ALA A 2 23.37 20.96 -39.75
N GLN A 3 23.39 21.10 -38.41
CA GLN A 3 24.19 21.85 -37.42
C GLN A 3 23.94 23.38 -37.40
N SER A 4 23.88 24.09 -36.26
CA SER A 4 23.95 23.65 -34.84
C SER A 4 22.55 23.74 -34.17
N TYR A 5 22.20 24.40 -33.06
CA TYR A 5 22.88 25.17 -31.99
C TYR A 5 22.02 25.19 -30.70
N THR A 6 22.59 25.65 -29.58
CA THR A 6 21.91 26.07 -28.34
C THR A 6 21.20 27.44 -28.55
N GLU A 7 20.42 28.06 -27.65
CA GLU A 7 20.36 28.11 -26.18
C GLU A 7 18.95 28.61 -25.78
N SER A 8 18.35 28.33 -24.61
CA SER A 8 18.61 29.06 -23.35
C SER A 8 17.68 28.53 -22.24
N ASN A 9 18.13 28.52 -20.98
CA ASN A 9 17.19 28.52 -19.84
C ASN A 9 16.72 29.96 -19.59
N GLN A 10 15.41 30.21 -19.55
CA GLN A 10 14.84 31.43 -18.99
C GLN A 10 13.66 31.09 -18.07
N THR A 11 13.63 31.76 -16.92
CA THR A 11 12.78 31.42 -15.78
C THR A 11 11.67 32.45 -15.60
N MET A 12 10.57 32.01 -14.96
CA MET A 12 9.52 32.80 -14.32
C MET A 12 8.37 33.38 -15.17
N ALA A 13 7.17 33.08 -14.66
CA ALA A 13 5.97 33.91 -14.62
C ALA A 13 5.34 34.37 -15.94
N GLN A 14 4.21 33.71 -16.28
CA GLN A 14 3.03 34.45 -16.70
C GLN A 14 1.74 33.79 -16.18
N ASN A 15 0.81 34.66 -15.81
CA ASN A 15 -0.44 34.41 -15.12
C ASN A 15 -1.61 34.32 -16.13
N ALA A 16 -2.62 33.50 -15.78
CA ALA A 16 -3.98 33.35 -16.36
C ALA A 16 -4.31 34.06 -17.71
N THR A 17 -5.02 33.44 -18.67
CA THR A 17 -6.45 33.09 -18.49
C THR A 17 -7.01 32.31 -19.70
N THR A 18 -7.68 31.16 -19.49
CA THR A 18 -8.54 30.40 -20.46
C THR A 18 -7.87 29.88 -21.76
N LEU A 19 -8.33 28.86 -22.49
CA LEU A 19 -9.65 28.22 -22.78
C LEU A 19 -9.43 26.67 -22.90
N THR A 20 -10.38 25.72 -22.89
CA THR A 20 -11.84 25.64 -22.63
C THR A 20 -12.31 24.18 -22.40
N MET A 21 -13.47 24.02 -21.72
CA MET A 21 -14.49 22.95 -21.88
C MET A 21 -14.14 21.44 -21.80
N ALA A 22 -14.45 20.86 -20.63
CA ALA A 22 -15.12 19.55 -20.47
C ALA A 22 -15.89 19.58 -19.13
N GLN A 23 -17.19 19.88 -19.09
CA GLN A 23 -18.32 18.94 -19.18
C GLN A 23 -18.43 17.89 -18.05
N ASN A 24 -19.11 18.32 -16.97
CA ASN A 24 -20.18 17.61 -16.24
C ASN A 24 -19.87 16.42 -15.29
N SER A 25 -20.68 16.38 -14.22
CA SER A 25 -21.01 15.25 -13.33
C SER A 25 -19.93 14.57 -12.47
N THR A 26 -20.10 14.77 -11.16
CA THR A 26 -20.11 13.72 -10.11
C THR A 26 -19.31 12.43 -10.37
N ASN A 27 -18.16 12.32 -9.70
CA ASN A 27 -17.72 11.04 -9.12
C ASN A 27 -17.10 11.31 -7.73
N SER A 28 -17.84 10.99 -6.68
CA SER A 28 -17.36 11.05 -5.30
C SER A 28 -16.51 9.81 -5.00
N SER A 29 -15.19 9.91 -5.16
CA SER A 29 -14.25 8.81 -4.91
C SER A 29 -13.31 9.12 -3.74
N ALA A 30 -13.91 9.44 -2.58
CA ALA A 30 -13.20 9.74 -1.33
C ALA A 30 -13.56 8.77 -0.18
N ILE A 31 -14.17 7.62 -0.48
CA ILE A 31 -14.44 6.53 0.48
C ILE A 31 -14.15 5.18 -0.21
N MET A 32 -12.97 4.62 0.04
CA MET A 32 -12.72 3.17 -0.06
C MET A 32 -11.73 2.70 1.02
N SER A 33 -11.83 3.26 2.23
CA SER A 33 -11.42 2.52 3.42
C SER A 33 -12.45 1.41 3.64
N PRO A 34 -12.07 0.12 3.70
CA PRO A 34 -12.98 -0.93 4.13
C PRO A 34 -13.23 -0.79 5.65
N GLN A 35 -14.16 0.10 6.02
CA GLN A 35 -14.80 0.07 7.33
C GLN A 35 -15.81 -1.08 7.39
N THR A 36 -15.35 -2.30 7.15
CA THR A 36 -16.07 -3.49 7.56
C THR A 36 -16.00 -3.58 9.07
N ASN A 37 -17.06 -3.09 9.74
CA ASN A 37 -17.40 -3.53 11.09
C ASN A 37 -17.76 -5.03 11.01
N GLU A 38 -16.77 -5.89 10.85
CA GLU A 38 -16.95 -7.34 10.90
C GLU A 38 -17.48 -7.71 12.28
N THR A 39 -18.66 -8.35 12.32
CA THR A 39 -19.25 -8.84 13.56
C THR A 39 -18.31 -9.85 14.18
N LEU A 40 -17.64 -9.45 15.27
CA LEU A 40 -16.58 -10.21 15.93
C LEU A 40 -17.10 -11.58 16.39
N GLY A 41 -16.80 -12.61 15.60
CA GLY A 41 -16.89 -14.03 16.00
C GLY A 41 -15.78 -14.41 16.97
N VAL A 42 -15.60 -13.60 18.03
CA VAL A 42 -14.50 -13.68 18.99
C VAL A 42 -15.07 -14.08 20.35
N ASN A 43 -14.84 -15.33 20.72
CA ASN A 43 -15.18 -15.88 22.04
C ASN A 43 -14.06 -15.65 23.07
N GLU A 44 -13.33 -14.54 22.94
CA GLU A 44 -12.30 -14.07 23.88
C GLU A 44 -12.75 -12.72 24.45
N THR A 45 -12.56 -12.52 25.76
CA THR A 45 -13.01 -11.32 26.46
C THR A 45 -12.17 -10.11 26.07
N VAL A 46 -12.74 -9.24 25.22
CA VAL A 46 -12.11 -7.97 24.83
C VAL A 46 -12.11 -7.00 26.02
N ASP A 47 -11.01 -6.97 26.76
CA ASP A 47 -10.80 -6.02 27.84
C ASP A 47 -10.51 -4.62 27.27
N VAL A 48 -11.47 -3.71 27.40
CA VAL A 48 -11.43 -2.36 26.81
C VAL A 48 -10.62 -1.38 27.68
N THR A 49 -9.44 -1.82 28.15
CA THR A 49 -8.53 -1.01 28.98
C THR A 49 -7.11 -0.91 28.40
N LYS A 50 -6.91 -1.34 27.15
CA LYS A 50 -5.67 -1.12 26.38
C LYS A 50 -5.97 -1.12 24.88
N ASN A 51 -5.40 -0.20 24.11
CA ASN A 51 -5.50 -0.19 22.63
C ASN A 51 -4.62 -1.28 22.00
N ASN A 52 -4.84 -2.54 22.38
CA ASN A 52 -4.17 -3.71 21.84
C ASN A 52 -4.77 -4.06 20.48
N ILE A 53 -4.25 -3.45 19.41
CA ILE A 53 -4.70 -3.73 18.04
C ILE A 53 -4.34 -5.18 17.71
N VAL A 54 -5.35 -6.07 17.67
CA VAL A 54 -5.17 -7.48 17.33
C VAL A 54 -4.97 -7.62 15.82
N ILE A 55 -3.71 -7.48 15.38
CA ILE A 55 -3.33 -7.69 13.99
C ILE A 55 -3.31 -9.19 13.69
N ALA A 56 -4.26 -9.63 12.87
CA ALA A 56 -4.31 -11.01 12.39
C ALA A 56 -3.11 -11.32 11.47
N PRO A 57 -2.60 -12.57 11.41
CA PRO A 57 -1.50 -12.93 10.50
C PRO A 57 -1.83 -12.70 9.01
N PRO A 58 -0.83 -12.43 8.14
CA PRO A 58 -1.01 -12.17 6.71
C PRO A 58 -1.87 -13.18 5.95
N LEU A 59 -1.65 -14.48 6.20
CA LEU A 59 -2.43 -15.54 5.57
C LEU A 59 -3.89 -15.59 6.04
N LYS A 60 -4.24 -14.94 7.16
CA LYS A 60 -5.64 -14.67 7.54
C LYS A 60 -6.14 -13.39 6.88
N GLN A 61 -5.39 -12.30 6.94
CA GLN A 61 -5.76 -11.02 6.30
C GLN A 61 -6.10 -11.20 4.81
N LEU A 62 -5.25 -11.91 4.05
CA LEU A 62 -5.52 -12.22 2.63
C LEU A 62 -6.80 -13.07 2.43
N LYS A 63 -7.08 -14.01 3.34
CA LYS A 63 -8.29 -14.86 3.30
C LYS A 63 -9.56 -14.12 3.72
N ASN A 64 -9.44 -13.06 4.53
CA ASN A 64 -10.50 -12.07 4.78
C ASN A 64 -10.65 -11.05 3.63
N GLY A 65 -9.93 -11.21 2.52
CA GLY A 65 -10.04 -10.34 1.34
C GLY A 65 -9.21 -9.05 1.40
N VAL A 66 -8.27 -8.92 2.35
CA VAL A 66 -7.34 -7.79 2.38
C VAL A 66 -6.35 -7.91 1.21
N SER A 67 -6.32 -6.89 0.35
CA SER A 67 -5.35 -6.75 -0.74
C SER A 67 -3.92 -6.94 -0.24
N ILE A 68 -3.05 -7.57 -1.03
CA ILE A 68 -1.65 -7.85 -0.65
C ILE A 68 -0.92 -6.60 -0.12
N ASN A 69 -1.07 -5.45 -0.78
CA ASN A 69 -0.45 -4.17 -0.38
C ASN A 69 -1.01 -3.58 0.92
N ASP A 70 -2.20 -3.99 1.33
CA ASP A 70 -2.90 -3.51 2.53
C ASP A 70 -2.69 -4.38 3.76
N ILE A 71 -2.11 -5.58 3.60
CA ILE A 71 -1.73 -6.47 4.68
C ILE A 71 -0.79 -5.75 5.66
N LYS A 72 -1.15 -5.73 6.95
CA LYS A 72 -0.37 -5.06 8.00
C LYS A 72 0.32 -6.10 8.89
N CYS A 73 1.62 -5.92 9.09
CA CYS A 73 2.37 -6.64 10.11
C CYS A 73 2.24 -5.97 11.48
N ILE A 74 2.60 -6.70 12.53
CA ILE A 74 2.91 -6.10 13.84
C ILE A 74 4.18 -5.24 13.76
N ASP A 75 4.38 -4.38 14.76
CA ASP A 75 5.57 -3.53 14.84
C ASP A 75 6.88 -4.33 14.79
N GLY A 76 7.91 -3.75 14.17
CA GLY A 76 9.21 -4.40 13.95
C GLY A 76 9.23 -5.53 12.90
N MET A 77 8.10 -5.86 12.26
CA MET A 77 8.02 -6.85 11.18
C MET A 77 7.76 -6.21 9.81
N GLN A 78 8.31 -6.83 8.76
CA GLN A 78 8.16 -6.45 7.36
C GLN A 78 7.37 -7.51 6.58
N LEU A 79 6.50 -7.03 5.68
CA LEU A 79 5.75 -7.86 4.74
C LEU A 79 6.65 -8.33 3.58
N ILE A 80 6.58 -9.62 3.26
CA ILE A 80 7.19 -10.26 2.09
C ILE A 80 6.19 -11.23 1.43
N LEU A 81 6.40 -11.58 0.17
CA LEU A 81 5.66 -12.65 -0.51
C LEU A 81 6.55 -13.86 -0.76
N LYS A 82 6.05 -15.07 -0.50
CA LYS A 82 6.74 -16.32 -0.86
C LYS A 82 6.74 -16.48 -2.38
N LYS A 83 7.92 -16.58 -2.99
CA LYS A 83 8.11 -16.62 -4.46
C LYS A 83 7.42 -17.81 -5.16
N GLU A 84 7.17 -18.89 -4.43
CA GLU A 84 6.58 -20.14 -4.93
C GLU A 84 5.07 -20.05 -5.20
N ASP A 85 4.35 -19.18 -4.48
CA ASP A 85 2.88 -19.20 -4.36
C ASP A 85 2.25 -17.80 -4.29
N GLY A 86 3.04 -16.76 -4.03
CA GLY A 86 2.55 -15.40 -3.74
C GLY A 86 2.05 -15.22 -2.30
N SER A 87 1.92 -16.30 -1.51
CA SER A 87 1.51 -16.26 -0.10
C SER A 87 2.29 -15.22 0.73
N PRO A 88 1.61 -14.25 1.37
CA PRO A 88 2.25 -13.21 2.17
C PRO A 88 2.67 -13.70 3.56
N ALA A 89 3.79 -13.17 4.06
CA ALA A 89 4.30 -13.43 5.39
C ALA A 89 4.88 -12.16 6.04
N CYS A 90 4.81 -12.09 7.38
CA CYS A 90 5.52 -11.09 8.17
C CYS A 90 6.75 -11.75 8.78
N VAL A 91 7.92 -11.18 8.51
CA VAL A 91 9.21 -11.61 9.07
C VAL A 91 9.95 -10.39 9.61
N LYS A 92 11.09 -10.55 10.29
CA LYS A 92 11.93 -9.39 10.63
C LYS A 92 12.60 -8.83 9.36
N PRO A 93 13.00 -7.55 9.33
CA PRO A 93 13.78 -6.99 8.21
C PRO A 93 15.08 -7.78 7.90
N GLU A 94 15.78 -8.26 8.94
CA GLU A 94 16.99 -9.11 8.80
C GLU A 94 16.69 -10.44 8.06
N ASP A 95 15.54 -11.06 8.35
CA ASP A 95 15.06 -12.26 7.65
C ASP A 95 14.55 -11.92 6.25
N ALA A 96 13.84 -10.80 6.07
CA ALA A 96 13.28 -10.36 4.78
C ALA A 96 14.37 -10.21 3.71
N THR A 97 15.49 -9.56 4.06
CA THR A 97 16.68 -9.46 3.20
C THR A 97 17.22 -10.85 2.87
N THR A 98 17.50 -11.65 3.90
CA THR A 98 18.09 -13.00 3.78
C THR A 98 17.22 -13.95 2.92
N LEU A 99 15.90 -13.88 3.05
CA LEU A 99 14.95 -14.71 2.29
C LEU A 99 14.78 -14.23 0.83
N THR A 100 14.94 -12.93 0.58
CA THR A 100 14.91 -12.36 -0.77
C THR A 100 16.19 -12.69 -1.53
N GLU A 101 17.37 -12.56 -0.90
CA GLU A 101 18.67 -12.95 -1.47
C GLU A 101 18.73 -14.44 -1.81
N ARG A 102 18.15 -15.29 -0.96
CA ARG A 102 18.00 -16.74 -1.22
C ARG A 102 16.94 -17.09 -2.26
N GLY A 103 16.22 -16.10 -2.79
CA GLY A 103 15.16 -16.29 -3.78
C GLY A 103 13.94 -17.04 -3.26
N TRP A 104 13.76 -17.15 -1.94
CA TRP A 104 12.56 -17.75 -1.33
C TRP A 104 11.41 -16.74 -1.25
N ALA A 105 11.74 -15.46 -1.12
CA ALA A 105 10.81 -14.35 -1.02
C ALA A 105 11.04 -13.27 -2.10
N GLN A 106 10.09 -12.36 -2.18
CA GLN A 106 10.21 -11.06 -2.86
C GLN A 106 9.49 -9.98 -2.03
N ALA A 107 9.73 -8.72 -2.38
CA ALA A 107 8.92 -7.60 -1.91
C ALA A 107 7.45 -7.75 -2.39
N PRO A 108 6.47 -7.21 -1.64
CA PRO A 108 5.09 -7.08 -2.07
C PRO A 108 4.94 -6.13 -3.27
#